data_AF-A0A2S6UGG9-F1
#
_entry.id   AF-A0A2S6UGG9-F1
#
_cell.length_a   1.000
_cell.length_b   1.000
_cell.length_c   1.000
_cell.angle_alpha   90.00
_cell.angle_beta   90.00
_cell.angle_gamma   90.00
#
_symmetry.space_group_name_H-M   'P 1'
#
loop_
_entity.id
_entity.type
_entity.pdbx_description
1 polymer ?
#
loop_
_entity_poly.entity_id
_entity_poly.type
_entity_poly.pdbx_seq_one_letter_code
_entity_poly.pdbx_strand_id
1 'polypeptide(L)'
;MTASSERTPVKRNLITRLWGNREARAVIIQIIALTVIFAALALILRNVVINLEAVGKEFNFSFLLYPAAYDITFSPFIEYNSRSSHLRAAVVGILNTLLV
;
A
#
# COMPACT_ATOMS: atom_id res chain seq x y z
N MET A 1 -34.62 22.10 -51.81
CA MET A 1 -35.09 21.11 -50.80
C MET A 1 -33.94 20.15 -50.52
N THR A 2 -33.05 20.49 -49.59
CA THR A 2 -31.95 19.62 -49.16
C THR A 2 -32.44 18.82 -47.95
N ALA A 3 -32.60 17.51 -48.14
CA ALA A 3 -33.04 16.61 -47.07
C ALA A 3 -32.00 16.60 -45.93
N SER A 4 -32.40 17.09 -44.76
CA SER A 4 -31.61 17.02 -43.53
C SER A 4 -31.55 15.55 -43.08
N SER A 5 -30.43 14.88 -43.32
CA SER A 5 -30.18 13.52 -42.85
C SER A 5 -30.07 13.50 -41.32
N GLU A 6 -31.16 13.22 -40.61
CA GLU A 6 -31.14 12.91 -39.19
C GLU A 6 -30.28 11.67 -38.95
N ARG A 7 -29.11 11.84 -38.30
CA ARG A 7 -28.33 10.71 -37.80
C ARG A 7 -29.00 10.22 -36.54
N THR A 8 -29.61 9.03 -36.61
CA THR A 8 -30.10 8.35 -35.40
C THR A 8 -28.93 8.10 -34.44
N PRO A 9 -29.04 8.51 -33.17
CA PRO A 9 -27.95 8.32 -32.22
C PRO A 9 -27.76 6.83 -31.95
N VAL A 10 -26.62 6.28 -32.40
CA VAL A 10 -26.27 4.88 -32.14
C VAL A 10 -26.15 4.68 -30.63
N LYS A 11 -26.99 3.81 -30.07
CA LYS A 11 -27.03 3.53 -28.63
C LYS A 11 -25.78 2.73 -28.22
N ARG A 12 -24.70 3.44 -27.94
CA ARG A 12 -23.41 2.85 -27.52
C ARG A 12 -23.56 2.13 -26.17
N ASN A 13 -23.04 0.91 -26.03
CA ASN A 13 -23.12 0.14 -24.78
C ASN A 13 -22.27 0.79 -23.65
N LEU A 14 -22.55 0.47 -22.39
CA LEU A 14 -21.89 1.11 -21.24
C LEU A 14 -20.37 0.93 -21.24
N ILE A 15 -19.89 -0.28 -21.58
CA ILE A 15 -18.45 -0.60 -21.62
C ILE A 15 -17.73 0.28 -22.64
N THR A 16 -18.25 0.39 -23.87
CA THR A 16 -17.64 1.24 -24.89
C THR A 16 -17.75 2.72 -24.51
N ARG A 17 -18.81 3.17 -23.83
CA ARG A 17 -18.88 4.56 -23.31
C ARG A 17 -17.79 4.84 -22.28
N LEU A 18 -17.63 3.96 -21.30
CA LEU A 18 -16.63 4.09 -20.23
C LEU A 18 -15.20 4.03 -20.78
N TRP A 19 -14.92 3.10 -21.69
CA TRP A 19 -13.59 2.99 -22.30
C TRP A 19 -13.24 4.18 -23.20
N GLY A 20 -14.24 4.78 -23.85
CA GLY A 20 -14.06 5.96 -24.70
C GLY A 20 -13.80 7.25 -23.90
N ASN A 21 -14.23 7.31 -22.65
CA ASN A 21 -13.99 8.45 -21.78
C ASN A 21 -12.60 8.33 -21.13
N ARG A 22 -11.76 9.36 -21.32
CA ARG A 22 -10.37 9.39 -20.83
C ARG A 22 -10.28 9.26 -19.30
N GLU A 23 -11.13 9.98 -18.58
CA GLU A 23 -11.12 9.99 -17.11
C GLU A 23 -11.57 8.64 -16.55
N ALA A 24 -12.65 8.08 -17.11
CA ALA A 24 -13.12 6.75 -16.70
C ALA A 24 -12.08 5.66 -16.97
N ARG A 25 -11.43 5.68 -18.15
CA ARG A 25 -10.37 4.73 -18.48
C ARG A 25 -9.16 4.83 -17.54
N ALA A 26 -8.77 6.05 -17.14
CA ALA A 26 -7.67 6.25 -16.19
C ALA A 26 -7.98 5.60 -14.83
N VAL A 27 -9.17 5.84 -14.28
CA VAL A 27 -9.61 5.24 -13.01
C VAL A 27 -9.68 3.71 -13.11
N ILE A 28 -10.21 3.16 -14.21
CA ILE A 28 -10.27 1.70 -14.43
C ILE A 28 -8.87 1.09 -14.39
N ILE A 29 -7.90 1.69 -15.08
CA ILE A 29 -6.52 1.22 -15.10
C ILE A 29 -5.90 1.29 -13.70
N GLN A 30 -6.15 2.35 -12.94
CA GLN A 30 -5.65 2.47 -11.57
C GLN A 30 -6.23 1.39 -10.65
N ILE A 31 -7.54 1.09 -10.76
CA ILE A 31 -8.18 0.01 -9.99
C ILE A 31 -7.54 -1.34 -10.34
N ILE A 32 -7.34 -1.63 -11.62
CA ILE A 32 -6.67 -2.85 -12.07
C ILE A 32 -5.24 -2.91 -11.52
N ALA A 33 -4.49 -1.81 -11.63
CA ALA A 33 -3.12 -1.73 -11.12
C ALA A 33 -3.06 -1.97 -9.60
N LEU A 34 -3.94 -1.32 -8.82
CA LEU A 34 -4.04 -1.55 -7.37
C LEU A 34 -4.41 -3.00 -7.08
N THR A 35 -5.35 -3.59 -7.83
CA THR A 35 -5.73 -4.99 -7.67
C THR A 35 -4.53 -5.92 -7.89
N VAL A 36 -3.74 -5.69 -8.94
CA VAL A 36 -2.52 -6.46 -9.22
C VAL A 36 -1.48 -6.28 -8.11
N ILE A 37 -1.28 -5.05 -7.62
CA ILE A 37 -0.35 -4.76 -6.52
C ILE A 37 -0.78 -5.51 -5.25
N PHE A 38 -2.05 -5.41 -4.86
CA PHE A 38 -2.55 -6.10 -3.67
C PHE A 38 -2.51 -7.62 -3.81
N ALA A 39 -2.79 -8.16 -5.01
CA ALA A 39 -2.64 -9.58 -5.28
C ALA A 39 -1.19 -10.03 -5.14
N ALA A 40 -0.23 -9.27 -5.68
CA ALA A 40 1.19 -9.56 -5.54
C ALA A 40 1.64 -9.53 -4.06
N LEU A 41 1.23 -8.50 -3.31
CA LEU A 41 1.50 -8.41 -1.87
C LEU A 41 0.91 -9.59 -1.11
N ALA A 42 -0.33 -9.99 -1.40
CA ALA A 42 -0.97 -11.14 -0.78
C ALA A 42 -0.21 -12.45 -1.06
N LEU A 43 0.26 -12.64 -2.30
CA LEU A 43 1.08 -13.80 -2.67
C LEU A 43 2.42 -13.80 -1.92
N ILE A 44 3.09 -12.66 -1.81
CA ILE A 44 4.35 -12.54 -1.06
C ILE A 44 4.11 -12.86 0.42
N LEU A 45 3.12 -12.23 1.05
CA LEU A 45 2.80 -12.45 2.46
C LEU A 45 2.43 -13.91 2.72
N ARG A 46 1.65 -14.54 1.84
CA ARG A 46 1.32 -15.97 1.93
C ARG A 46 2.58 -16.84 1.90
N ASN A 47 3.52 -16.56 0.98
CA ASN A 47 4.79 -17.29 0.92
C ASN A 47 5.62 -17.08 2.19
N VAL A 48 5.67 -15.86 2.73
CA VAL A 48 6.40 -15.56 3.98
C VAL A 48 5.82 -16.36 5.14
N VAL A 49 4.51 -16.37 5.31
CA VAL A 49 3.85 -17.13 6.39
C VAL A 49 4.15 -18.62 6.28
N ILE A 50 3.98 -19.21 5.08
CA ILE A 50 4.25 -20.63 4.85
C ILE A 50 5.71 -20.99 5.12
N ASN A 51 6.66 -20.16 4.63
CA ASN A 51 8.08 -20.43 4.80
C ASN A 51 8.53 -20.29 6.27
N LEU A 52 7.97 -19.32 7.01
CA LEU A 52 8.27 -19.16 8.42
C LEU A 52 7.73 -20.33 9.24
N GLU A 53 6.49 -20.75 8.98
CA GLU A 53 5.88 -21.91 9.63
C GLU A 53 6.71 -23.19 9.38
N ALA A 54 7.20 -23.39 8.15
CA ALA A 54 8.05 -24.53 7.80
C ALA A 54 9.39 -24.57 8.58
N VAL A 55 9.89 -23.43 9.04
CA VAL A 55 11.12 -23.31 9.86
C VAL A 55 10.79 -23.20 11.37
N GLY A 56 9.52 -23.38 11.74
CA GLY A 56 9.08 -23.30 13.14
C GLY A 56 9.11 -21.87 13.70
N LYS A 57 8.99 -20.86 12.85
CA LYS A 57 8.86 -19.45 13.23
C LYS A 57 7.43 -18.99 13.03
N GLU A 58 6.84 -18.43 14.08
CA GLU A 58 5.53 -17.79 13.97
C GLU A 58 5.68 -16.40 13.35
N PHE A 59 4.89 -16.09 12.33
CA PHE A 59 4.78 -14.74 11.80
C PHE A 59 3.99 -13.87 12.80
N ASN A 60 4.69 -13.01 13.55
CA ASN A 60 4.07 -12.08 14.46
C ASN A 60 4.85 -10.76 14.56
N PHE A 61 4.16 -9.72 15.03
CA PHE A 61 4.75 -8.40 15.28
C PHE A 61 5.06 -8.16 16.77
N SER A 62 5.03 -9.20 17.61
CA SER A 62 5.30 -9.08 19.04
C SER A 62 6.71 -8.57 19.32
N PHE A 63 7.64 -8.80 18.38
CA PHE A 63 8.99 -8.24 18.45
C PHE A 63 9.00 -6.71 18.57
N LEU A 64 8.00 -6.00 18.03
CA LEU A 64 7.92 -4.54 18.14
C LEU A 64 7.79 -4.08 19.59
N LEU A 65 7.29 -4.94 20.49
CA LEU A 65 7.13 -4.67 21.91
C LEU A 65 8.33 -5.13 22.75
N TYR A 66 9.25 -5.91 22.19
CA TYR A 66 10.47 -6.30 22.89
C TYR A 66 11.45 -5.14 23.02
N PRO A 67 12.31 -5.14 24.07
CA PRO A 67 13.36 -4.15 24.23
C PRO A 67 14.28 -4.10 23.02
N ALA A 68 14.58 -2.89 22.54
CA ALA A 68 15.39 -2.67 21.35
C ALA A 68 16.83 -3.14 21.54
N ALA A 69 17.35 -3.10 22.77
CA ALA A 69 18.69 -3.53 23.16
C ALA A 69 19.85 -2.79 22.47
N TYR A 70 19.59 -1.62 21.88
CA TYR A 70 20.59 -0.68 21.37
C TYR A 70 20.25 0.76 21.76
N ASP A 71 21.27 1.61 21.87
CA ASP A 71 21.08 3.02 22.22
C ASP A 71 20.88 3.88 20.96
N ILE A 72 20.10 4.96 21.11
CA ILE A 72 19.93 6.00 20.09
C ILE A 72 20.52 7.29 20.68
N THR A 73 21.57 7.80 20.05
CA THR A 73 22.32 8.95 20.57
C THR A 73 21.52 10.25 20.60
N PHE A 74 20.57 10.42 19.67
CA PHE A 74 19.80 11.66 19.51
C PHE A 74 18.30 11.37 19.49
N SER A 75 17.58 11.84 20.53
CA SER A 75 16.13 11.64 20.70
C SER A 75 15.49 12.86 21.38
N PRO A 76 15.44 14.04 20.74
CA PRO A 76 15.05 15.30 21.40
C PRO A 76 13.55 15.39 21.72
N PHE A 77 12.71 14.56 21.11
CA PHE A 77 11.24 14.67 21.19
C PHE A 77 10.59 13.69 22.15
N ILE A 78 11.19 12.51 22.33
CA ILE A 78 10.67 11.45 23.18
C ILE A 78 11.81 10.79 23.93
N GLU A 79 11.63 10.57 25.23
CA GLU A 79 12.62 9.88 26.05
C GLU A 79 12.83 8.46 25.53
N TYR A 80 14.07 8.05 25.33
CA TYR A 80 14.43 6.73 24.82
C TYR A 80 15.65 6.21 25.56
N ASN A 81 15.67 4.90 25.79
CA ASN A 81 16.86 4.16 26.21
C ASN A 81 16.82 2.75 25.61
N SER A 82 17.92 1.99 25.68
CA SER A 82 18.02 0.62 25.16
C SER A 82 17.01 -0.39 25.71
N ARG A 83 16.32 -0.09 26.83
CA ARG A 83 15.22 -0.92 27.36
C ARG A 83 13.86 -0.59 26.75
N SER A 84 13.76 0.52 26.02
CA SER A 84 12.56 0.91 25.28
C SER A 84 12.25 -0.08 24.16
N SER A 85 10.97 -0.18 23.77
CA SER A 85 10.56 -1.12 22.74
C SER A 85 11.08 -0.75 21.34
N HIS A 86 11.20 -1.73 20.46
CA HIS A 86 11.50 -1.50 19.04
C HIS A 86 10.51 -0.53 18.37
N LEU A 87 9.23 -0.58 18.74
CA LEU A 87 8.22 0.37 18.26
C LEU A 87 8.58 1.82 18.65
N ARG A 88 9.00 2.03 19.90
CA ARG A 88 9.42 3.35 20.38
C ARG A 88 10.69 3.80 19.65
N ALA A 89 11.65 2.90 19.43
CA ALA A 89 12.84 3.17 18.63
C ALA A 89 12.51 3.60 17.18
N ALA A 90 11.53 2.95 16.55
CA ALA A 90 11.06 3.30 15.21
C ALA A 90 10.46 4.71 15.16
N VAL A 91 9.67 5.09 16.18
CA VAL A 91 9.14 6.46 16.29
C VAL A 91 10.26 7.49 16.45
N VAL A 92 11.28 7.21 17.28
CA VAL A 92 12.47 8.09 17.39
C VAL A 92 13.12 8.26 16.02
N GLY A 93 13.32 7.18 15.26
CA GLY A 93 13.90 7.22 13.93
C GLY A 93 13.10 8.09 12.95
N ILE A 94 11.78 7.91 12.90
CA ILE A 94 10.89 8.73 12.04
C ILE A 94 10.99 10.21 12.41
N LEU A 95 10.94 10.55 13.70
CA LEU A 95 11.03 11.94 14.16
C LEU A 95 12.39 12.56 13.82
N ASN A 96 13.48 11.80 13.93
CA ASN A 96 14.80 12.26 13.52
C ASN A 96 14.89 12.51 12.00
N THR A 97 14.28 11.65 11.18
CA THR A 97 14.22 11.83 9.72
C THR A 97 13.39 13.06 9.33
N LEU A 98 12.32 13.38 10.07
CA LEU A 98 11.50 14.57 9.80
C LEU A 98 12.14 15.88 10.28
N LEU A 99 13.04 15.81 11.27
CA LEU A 99 13.76 16.97 11.79
C LEU A 99 14.95 17.40 10.91
N VAL A 100 15.55 16.45 10.18
CA VAL A 100 16.72 16.67 9.32
C VAL A 100 16.38 17.42 8.04
#